data_AF-A0A957Z149-F1
#
_entry.id   AF-A0A957Z149-F1
#
_cell.length_a   1.000
_cell.length_b   1.000
_cell.length_c   1.000
_cell.angle_alpha   90.00
_cell.angle_beta   90.00
_cell.angle_gamma   90.00
#
_symmetry.space_group_name_H-M   'P 1'
#
loop_
_entity.id
_entity.type
_entity.pdbx_description
1 polymer ?
#
loop_
_entity_poly.entity_id
_entity_poly.type
_entity_poly.pdbx_seq_one_letter_code
_entity_poly.pdbx_strand_id
1 'polypeptide(L)'
;RCDEENGCMQVVPGSHTLPLLCTTKADTTQSFTDVTVPMPESMHSVPVLMNPGDVFFFNGQVIHGSFPNQSTDRFRRSLIGHYIVGEAQKVAQFFHPVLRMDGSKVQLDVSEQGGPCGVWVERDREPVVEMVAAP
;
A
#
# COMPACT_ATOMS: atom_id res chain seq x y z
N ARG A 1 8.94 -10.37 16.29
CA ARG A 1 7.50 -10.14 16.53
C ARG A 1 7.17 -8.76 15.98
N CYS A 2 6.04 -8.63 15.31
CA CYS A 2 5.51 -7.41 14.73
C CYS A 2 4.21 -7.11 15.48
N ASP A 3 4.17 -6.00 16.19
CA ASP A 3 3.04 -5.56 17.01
C ASP A 3 2.90 -4.03 16.97
N GLU A 4 1.85 -3.49 17.57
CA GLU A 4 1.55 -2.05 17.51
C GLU A 4 2.68 -1.19 18.11
N GLU A 5 3.31 -1.65 19.20
CA GLU A 5 4.40 -0.93 19.86
C GLU A 5 5.60 -0.72 18.93
N ASN A 6 5.98 -1.77 18.17
CA ASN A 6 7.10 -1.68 17.24
C ASN A 6 6.72 -1.29 15.80
N GLY A 7 5.51 -0.73 15.64
CA GLY A 7 5.05 -0.11 14.41
C GLY A 7 4.55 -1.10 13.37
N CYS A 8 3.77 -2.12 13.76
CA CYS A 8 3.18 -3.08 12.81
C CYS A 8 2.43 -2.40 11.65
N MET A 9 2.36 -3.11 10.53
CA MET A 9 1.60 -2.61 9.38
C MET A 9 0.11 -2.55 9.74
N GLN A 10 -0.53 -1.48 9.31
CA GLN A 10 -1.95 -1.24 9.36
C GLN A 10 -2.51 -1.43 7.95
N VAL A 11 -3.66 -2.07 7.84
CA VAL A 11 -4.37 -2.25 6.56
C VAL A 11 -5.82 -1.84 6.69
N VAL A 12 -6.43 -1.33 5.64
CA VAL A 12 -7.87 -1.08 5.60
C VAL A 12 -8.53 -2.24 4.86
N PRO A 13 -9.25 -3.15 5.54
CA PRO A 13 -9.86 -4.30 4.88
C PRO A 13 -10.83 -3.86 3.77
N GLY A 14 -10.87 -4.61 2.67
CA GLY A 14 -11.73 -4.30 1.52
C GLY A 14 -11.26 -3.16 0.61
N SER A 15 -10.34 -2.29 1.06
CA SER A 15 -9.91 -1.10 0.29
C SER A 15 -9.32 -1.38 -1.10
N HIS A 16 -8.80 -2.58 -1.35
CA HIS A 16 -8.32 -3.01 -2.68
C HIS A 16 -9.39 -3.00 -3.79
N THR A 17 -10.67 -2.92 -3.44
CA THR A 17 -11.77 -2.80 -4.42
C THR A 17 -12.08 -1.35 -4.77
N LEU A 18 -11.45 -0.38 -4.10
CA LEU A 18 -11.59 1.03 -4.42
C LEU A 18 -10.76 1.38 -5.65
N PRO A 19 -11.13 2.43 -6.38
CA PRO A 19 -10.21 3.05 -7.34
C PRO A 19 -8.95 3.56 -6.63
N LEU A 20 -7.87 3.77 -7.39
CA LEU A 20 -6.68 4.46 -6.87
C LEU A 20 -7.07 5.84 -6.35
N LEU A 21 -6.83 6.12 -5.07
CA LEU A 21 -7.19 7.39 -4.44
C LEU A 21 -6.10 8.43 -4.62
N CYS A 22 -6.50 9.69 -4.77
CA CYS A 22 -5.56 10.81 -4.76
C CYS A 22 -4.96 10.98 -3.38
N THR A 23 -3.66 11.27 -3.32
CA THR A 23 -2.97 11.51 -2.05
C THR A 23 -3.17 12.93 -1.54
N THR A 24 -3.22 13.08 -0.23
CA THR A 24 -3.16 14.36 0.49
C THR A 24 -1.89 14.41 1.36
N LYS A 25 -1.59 15.57 1.95
CA LYS A 25 -0.44 15.70 2.84
C LYS A 25 -0.61 14.84 4.08
N ALA A 26 0.41 14.05 4.40
CA ALA A 26 0.49 13.30 5.64
C ALA A 26 1.03 14.14 6.81
N ASP A 27 0.70 13.73 8.03
CA ASP A 27 1.38 14.19 9.24
C ASP A 27 2.77 13.53 9.32
N THR A 28 3.81 14.30 9.02
CA THR A 28 5.21 13.82 9.00
C THR A 28 5.79 13.57 10.39
N THR A 29 5.05 13.86 11.47
CA THR A 29 5.44 13.42 12.82
C THR A 29 5.14 11.94 13.06
N GLN A 30 4.20 11.38 12.27
CA GLN A 30 3.77 9.98 12.35
C GLN A 30 4.17 9.17 11.11
N SER A 31 4.31 9.82 9.96
CA SER A 31 4.68 9.19 8.70
C SER A 31 6.08 9.60 8.25
N PHE A 32 6.82 8.65 7.69
CA PHE A 32 8.09 8.95 7.01
C PHE A 32 7.88 9.64 5.66
N THR A 33 6.74 9.37 4.99
CA THR A 33 6.36 10.02 3.73
C THR A 33 5.43 11.20 3.99
N ASP A 34 5.45 12.18 3.09
CA ASP A 34 4.62 13.40 3.15
C ASP A 34 3.24 13.23 2.51
N VAL A 35 2.90 12.02 2.07
CA VAL A 35 1.62 11.68 1.43
C VAL A 35 0.85 10.59 2.19
N THR A 36 -0.47 10.72 2.19
CA THR A 36 -1.45 9.75 2.69
C THR A 36 -2.69 9.74 1.80
N VAL A 37 -3.62 8.83 2.00
CA VAL A 37 -4.93 8.85 1.32
C VAL A 37 -6.04 9.20 2.31
N PRO A 38 -7.01 10.05 1.93
CA PRO A 38 -8.18 10.31 2.75
C PRO A 38 -9.05 9.05 2.85
N MET A 39 -9.63 8.83 4.02
CA MET A 39 -10.47 7.67 4.30
C MET A 39 -11.76 8.14 4.97
N PRO A 40 -12.94 7.66 4.55
CA PRO A 40 -14.20 8.02 5.19
C PRO A 40 -14.25 7.45 6.61
N GLU A 41 -15.04 8.04 7.48
CA GLU A 41 -15.17 7.61 8.88
C GLU A 41 -15.64 6.16 9.03
N SER A 42 -16.34 5.61 8.03
CA SER A 42 -16.82 4.23 8.01
C SER A 42 -15.74 3.18 7.75
N MET A 43 -14.56 3.61 7.30
CA MET A 43 -13.44 2.72 7.01
C MET A 43 -12.37 2.90 8.10
N HIS A 44 -11.86 1.79 8.59
CA HIS A 44 -10.86 1.79 9.66
C HIS A 44 -9.70 0.87 9.30
N SER A 45 -8.51 1.28 9.68
CA SER A 45 -7.34 0.42 9.60
C SER A 45 -7.33 -0.58 10.77
N VAL A 46 -6.76 -1.75 10.51
CA VAL A 46 -6.55 -2.81 11.50
C VAL A 46 -5.08 -3.23 11.52
N PRO A 47 -4.52 -3.59 12.69
CA PRO A 47 -3.13 -4.00 12.81
C PRO A 47 -2.91 -5.41 12.27
N VAL A 48 -1.82 -5.60 11.54
CA VAL A 48 -1.34 -6.91 11.09
C VAL A 48 -0.28 -7.42 12.05
N LEU A 49 -0.73 -8.15 13.08
CA LEU A 49 0.13 -8.73 14.11
C LEU A 49 0.79 -10.01 13.59
N MET A 50 2.11 -10.15 13.80
CA MET A 50 2.88 -11.27 13.24
C MET A 50 3.98 -11.75 14.19
N ASN A 51 4.20 -13.06 14.24
CA ASN A 51 5.36 -13.67 14.86
C ASN A 51 6.57 -13.68 13.90
N PRO A 52 7.81 -13.84 14.39
CA PRO A 52 8.96 -14.05 13.51
C PRO A 52 8.74 -15.24 12.58
N GLY A 53 8.87 -15.02 11.28
CA GLY A 53 8.70 -16.06 10.25
C GLY A 53 7.32 -16.10 9.60
N ASP A 54 6.32 -15.41 10.15
CA ASP A 54 5.02 -15.28 9.50
C ASP A 54 5.16 -14.49 8.19
N VAL A 55 4.28 -14.80 7.23
CA VAL A 55 4.22 -14.13 5.92
C VAL A 55 2.81 -13.59 5.71
N PHE A 56 2.72 -12.33 5.27
CA PHE A 56 1.46 -11.69 4.93
C PHE A 56 1.42 -11.35 3.44
N PHE A 57 0.51 -11.99 2.71
CA PHE A 57 0.23 -11.70 1.31
C PHE A 57 -0.97 -10.78 1.22
N PHE A 58 -0.85 -9.71 0.45
CA PHE A 58 -1.94 -8.75 0.23
C PHE A 58 -1.86 -8.18 -1.18
N ASN A 59 -3.00 -7.67 -1.66
CA ASN A 59 -3.07 -6.99 -2.94
C ASN A 59 -2.39 -5.61 -2.83
N GLY A 60 -1.58 -5.23 -3.84
CA GLY A 60 -0.84 -3.97 -3.85
C GLY A 60 -1.71 -2.70 -3.79
N GLN A 61 -3.02 -2.79 -4.03
CA GLN A 61 -3.98 -1.69 -3.92
C GLN A 61 -4.64 -1.57 -2.53
N VAL A 62 -4.41 -2.51 -1.61
CA VAL A 62 -4.88 -2.35 -0.22
C VAL A 62 -4.26 -1.07 0.35
N ILE A 63 -5.08 -0.18 0.93
CA ILE A 63 -4.58 0.95 1.70
C ILE A 63 -3.84 0.39 2.92
N HIS A 64 -2.56 0.71 3.02
CA HIS A 64 -1.69 0.22 4.08
C HIS A 64 -0.65 1.26 4.49
N GLY A 65 -0.14 1.12 5.71
CA GLY A 65 0.89 1.99 6.28
C GLY A 65 1.48 1.39 7.54
N SER A 66 2.45 2.03 8.18
CA SER A 66 2.96 1.62 9.49
C SER A 66 3.15 2.85 10.36
N PHE A 67 2.88 2.71 11.65
CA PHE A 67 3.21 3.74 12.63
C PHE A 67 4.70 3.72 12.99
N PRO A 68 5.23 4.79 13.62
CA PRO A 68 6.58 4.79 14.15
C PRO A 68 6.78 3.66 15.16
N ASN A 69 7.99 3.11 15.20
CA ASN A 69 8.39 2.19 16.26
C ASN A 69 8.59 3.00 17.56
N GLN A 70 7.77 2.73 18.58
CA GLN A 70 7.82 3.39 19.88
C GLN A 70 8.50 2.54 20.97
N SER A 71 8.90 1.31 20.64
CA SER A 71 9.63 0.46 21.59
C SER A 71 11.03 1.02 21.88
N THR A 72 11.51 0.80 23.11
CA THR A 72 12.80 1.31 23.58
C THR A 72 13.96 0.34 23.34
N ASP A 73 13.64 -0.93 23.09
CA ASP A 73 14.60 -2.04 23.05
C ASP A 73 14.40 -3.02 21.88
N ARG A 74 13.44 -2.76 20.97
CA ARG A 74 13.14 -3.66 19.84
C ARG A 74 13.23 -2.94 18.50
N PHE A 75 13.73 -3.68 17.50
CA PHE A 75 13.69 -3.25 16.10
C PHE A 75 12.84 -4.20 15.26
N ARG A 76 12.01 -3.64 14.38
CA ARG A 76 11.15 -4.41 13.46
C ARG A 76 11.82 -4.52 12.09
N ARG A 77 12.18 -5.74 11.68
CA ARG A 77 12.68 -6.05 10.33
C ARG A 77 11.60 -6.74 9.51
N SER A 78 11.51 -6.37 8.25
CA SER A 78 10.68 -7.05 7.25
C SER A 78 11.50 -7.31 5.98
N LEU A 79 11.11 -8.34 5.23
CA LEU A 79 11.54 -8.58 3.86
C LEU A 79 10.30 -8.46 2.99
N ILE A 80 10.35 -7.60 1.97
CA ILE A 80 9.21 -7.33 1.09
C ILE A 80 9.54 -7.87 -0.30
N GLY A 81 8.65 -8.71 -0.83
CA GLY A 81 8.70 -9.19 -2.21
C GLY A 81 7.46 -8.70 -2.97
N HIS A 82 7.67 -8.17 -4.16
CA HIS A 82 6.58 -7.80 -5.07
C HIS A 82 6.42 -8.89 -6.11
N TYR A 83 5.21 -9.41 -6.23
CA TYR A 83 4.86 -10.46 -7.18
C TYR A 83 3.79 -9.94 -8.13
N ILE A 84 3.94 -10.27 -9.40
CA ILE A 84 3.00 -9.92 -10.47
C ILE A 84 2.59 -11.19 -11.21
N VAL A 85 1.43 -11.17 -11.86
CA VAL A 85 0.94 -12.30 -12.65
C VAL A 85 1.90 -12.61 -13.80
N GLY A 86 2.01 -13.89 -14.18
CA GLY A 86 2.98 -14.35 -15.19
C GLY A 86 2.71 -13.80 -16.58
N GLU A 87 1.47 -13.38 -16.84
CA GLU A 87 0.98 -12.80 -18.08
C GLU A 87 1.15 -11.27 -18.14
N ALA A 88 1.70 -10.65 -17.09
CA ALA A 88 1.94 -9.22 -17.07
C ALA A 88 2.82 -8.82 -18.26
N GLN A 89 2.42 -7.76 -18.97
CA GLN A 89 3.18 -7.24 -20.12
C GLN A 89 4.10 -6.08 -19.74
N LYS A 90 3.70 -5.31 -18.72
CA LYS A 90 4.41 -4.12 -18.26
C LYS A 90 4.48 -4.04 -16.75
N VAL A 91 5.52 -3.40 -16.23
CA VAL A 91 5.66 -3.07 -14.81
C VAL A 91 6.38 -1.73 -14.64
N ALA A 92 6.24 -1.06 -13.49
CA ALA A 92 6.95 0.20 -13.27
C ALA A 92 8.46 -0.01 -13.37
N GLN A 93 9.17 0.97 -13.93
CA GLN A 93 10.62 0.90 -14.20
C GLN A 93 11.46 0.46 -12.99
N PHE A 94 11.03 0.81 -11.78
CA PHE A 94 11.72 0.52 -10.53
C PHE A 94 11.68 -0.95 -10.10
N PHE A 95 10.85 -1.78 -10.75
CA PHE A 95 10.78 -3.22 -10.50
C PHE A 95 11.70 -4.05 -11.42
N HIS A 96 12.44 -3.40 -12.31
CA HIS A 96 13.43 -4.10 -13.14
C HIS A 96 14.76 -4.31 -12.39
N PRO A 97 15.44 -5.46 -12.56
CA PRO A 97 15.02 -6.60 -13.38
C PRO A 97 13.91 -7.44 -12.72
N VAL A 98 12.94 -7.89 -13.53
CA VAL A 98 11.92 -8.85 -13.10
C VAL A 98 12.48 -10.27 -13.24
N LEU A 99 12.25 -11.09 -12.22
CA LEU A 99 12.75 -12.47 -12.16
C LEU A 99 11.58 -13.46 -12.08
N ARG A 100 11.74 -14.62 -12.72
CA ARG A 100 10.95 -15.81 -12.40
C ARG A 100 11.44 -16.39 -11.08
N MET A 101 10.66 -17.31 -10.50
CA MET A 101 11.02 -18.00 -9.26
C MET A 101 12.32 -18.84 -9.38
N ASP A 102 12.72 -19.23 -10.59
CA ASP A 102 14.00 -19.90 -10.86
C ASP A 102 15.20 -18.93 -10.99
N GLY A 103 14.97 -17.63 -10.83
CA GLY A 103 15.99 -16.58 -10.96
C GLY A 103 16.27 -16.13 -12.40
N SER A 104 15.64 -16.74 -13.42
CA SER A 104 15.75 -16.26 -14.80
C SER A 104 15.07 -14.91 -14.97
N LYS A 105 15.66 -14.02 -15.79
CA LYS A 105 15.08 -12.70 -16.07
C LYS A 105 13.87 -12.82 -16.99
N VAL A 106 12.86 -12.00 -16.73
CA VAL A 106 11.72 -11.77 -17.64
C VAL A 106 11.84 -10.37 -18.22
N GLN A 107 11.70 -10.27 -19.53
CA GLN A 107 11.61 -8.96 -20.19
C GLN A 107 10.15 -8.52 -20.18
N LEU A 108 9.85 -7.46 -19.44
CA LEU A 108 8.59 -6.73 -19.49
C LEU A 108 8.84 -5.32 -20.02
N ASP A 109 7.81 -4.70 -20.58
CA ASP A 109 7.87 -3.28 -20.91
C ASP A 109 7.71 -2.42 -19.64
N VAL A 110 8.03 -1.14 -19.74
CA VAL A 110 7.78 -0.18 -18.66
C VAL A 110 6.33 0.30 -18.73
N SER A 111 5.61 0.24 -17.60
CA SER A 111 4.25 0.77 -17.51
C SER A 111 4.26 2.30 -17.62
N GLU A 112 3.16 2.87 -18.11
CA GLU A 112 2.92 4.32 -18.01
C GLU A 112 2.98 4.75 -16.54
N GLN A 113 3.31 6.03 -16.30
CA GLN A 113 3.32 6.60 -14.96
C GLN A 113 1.88 6.81 -14.45
N GLY A 114 1.71 7.57 -13.36
CA GLY A 114 0.41 7.78 -12.73
C GLY A 114 -0.70 8.16 -13.70
N GLY A 115 -1.92 7.72 -13.38
CA GLY A 115 -3.14 8.04 -14.10
C GLY A 115 -4.14 8.81 -13.24
N PRO A 116 -5.40 8.92 -13.70
CA PRO A 116 -6.50 9.45 -12.90
C PRO A 116 -6.56 8.82 -11.51
N CYS A 117 -6.92 9.61 -10.51
CA CYS A 117 -7.11 9.15 -9.14
C CYS A 117 -8.48 9.57 -8.61
N GLY A 118 -8.94 8.93 -7.55
CA GLY A 118 -10.25 9.10 -6.95
C GLY A 118 -10.22 10.08 -5.77
N VAL A 119 -11.23 10.92 -5.66
CA VAL A 119 -11.51 11.76 -4.49
C VAL A 119 -12.85 11.34 -3.87
N TRP A 120 -12.95 11.44 -2.55
CA TRP A 120 -14.20 11.20 -1.85
C TRP A 120 -15.16 12.38 -2.04
N VAL A 121 -16.39 12.09 -2.41
CA VAL A 121 -17.50 13.04 -2.50
C VAL A 121 -18.72 12.47 -1.80
N GLU A 122 -19.57 13.35 -1.26
CA GLU A 122 -20.85 12.96 -0.66
C GLU A 122 -21.93 12.84 -1.74
N ARG A 123 -22.58 11.67 -1.85
CA ARG A 123 -23.80 11.48 -2.65
C ARG A 123 -24.83 10.72 -1.84
N ASP A 124 -26.05 11.25 -1.76
CA ASP A 124 -27.14 10.65 -0.98
C ASP A 124 -26.77 10.35 0.49
N ARG A 125 -25.88 11.17 1.07
CA ARG A 125 -25.31 11.04 2.43
C ARG A 125 -24.38 9.84 2.64
N GLU A 126 -23.87 9.27 1.55
CA GLU A 126 -22.87 8.22 1.58
C GLU A 126 -21.59 8.69 0.86
N PRO A 127 -20.40 8.36 1.38
CA PRO A 127 -19.14 8.67 0.73
C PRO A 127 -18.94 7.77 -0.48
N VAL A 128 -18.72 8.37 -1.65
CA VAL A 128 -18.41 7.67 -2.90
C VAL A 128 -17.13 8.21 -3.53
N VAL A 129 -16.41 7.36 -4.27
CA VAL A 129 -15.18 7.76 -4.95
C VAL A 129 -15.50 8.25 -6.36
N GLU A 130 -15.10 9.48 -6.68
CA GLU A 130 -15.20 10.05 -8.02
C GLU A 130 -13.80 10.22 -8.64
N MET A 131 -13.63 9.75 -9.87
CA MET A 131 -12.35 9.83 -10.58
C MET A 131 -12.13 11.24 -11.12
N VAL A 132 -10.96 11.80 -10.81
CA VAL A 132 -10.48 13.07 -11.36
C VAL A 132 -9.26 12.83 -12.24
N ALA A 133 -9.04 13.73 -13.20
CA ALA A 133 -7.84 13.71 -14.03
C ALA A 133 -6.58 13.78 -13.14
N ALA A 134 -5.51 13.13 -13.58
CA ALA A 134 -4.22 13.23 -12.90
C ALA A 134 -3.82 14.71 -12.79
N PRO A 135 -3.31 15.17 -11.62
CA PRO A 135 -2.81 16.54 -11.45
C PRO A 135 -1.62 16.83 -12.37
#